data_AF-A0A7K9BKP4-F1
#
_entry.id   AF-A0A7K9BKP4-F1
#
_cell.length_a   1.000
_cell.length_b   1.000
_cell.length_c   1.000
_cell.angle_alpha   90.00
_cell.angle_beta   90.00
_cell.angle_gamma   90.00
#
_symmetry.space_group_name_H-M   'P 1'
#
loop_
_entity.id
_entity.type
_entity.pdbx_description
1 polymer ?
#
loop_
_entity_poly.entity_id
_entity_poly.type
_entity_poly.pdbx_seq_one_letter_code
_entity_poly.pdbx_strand_id
1 'polypeptide(L)'
;AADLLPLVVVTLVLGYVDGRNRLTSSPLKFALALLSIMPLSYYIGMAIASISAQSNFAVGAVVNATFGSITELTFYITALIKGAREGNKCYEEIVKAALTGTLVGCVLLVPGLCMVIGGIRHQEQRFNSRSAGVSSALLFLSVGGVFAPTLFSKVYGKLVCGECHNVTQNPLGHYLCQSCHFDLMQNNGTLYYSHVQPLVYTVSLLLPAAYLIGLFFTLKTHSHIYDIHISDCHMPGHHHSAVVHWSRWRALVILLLSTLCMSACADLATEHISPILTNSTISQYFIGVTVLAMVPELPEIVNGIQFALQNNLSL
;
A
#
# COMPACT_ATOMS: atom_id res chain seq x y z
N ALA A 1 -10.73 -1.92 -23.90
CA ALA A 1 -10.15 -2.51 -22.68
C ALA A 1 -10.46 -4.00 -22.72
N ALA A 2 -9.48 -4.87 -22.50
CA ALA A 2 -9.77 -6.29 -22.34
C ALA A 2 -10.62 -6.46 -21.08
N ASP A 3 -11.80 -7.07 -21.19
CA ASP A 3 -12.58 -7.46 -20.01
C ASP A 3 -11.78 -8.52 -19.26
N LEU A 4 -11.02 -8.10 -18.24
CA LEU A 4 -10.31 -9.01 -17.33
C LEU A 4 -11.24 -9.58 -16.23
N LEU A 5 -12.53 -9.25 -16.22
CA LEU A 5 -13.52 -9.86 -15.32
C LEU A 5 -13.59 -11.40 -15.40
N PRO A 6 -13.53 -12.04 -16.60
CA PRO A 6 -13.47 -13.49 -16.69
C PRO A 6 -12.26 -14.07 -15.98
N LEU A 7 -11.12 -13.35 -15.94
CA LEU A 7 -9.94 -13.78 -15.18
C LEU A 7 -10.26 -13.88 -13.69
N VAL A 8 -10.96 -12.90 -13.12
CA VAL A 8 -11.36 -12.92 -11.70
C VAL A 8 -12.22 -14.15 -11.41
N VAL A 9 -13.22 -14.42 -12.26
CA VAL A 9 -14.12 -15.57 -12.10
C VAL A 9 -13.33 -16.88 -12.20
N VAL A 10 -12.47 -17.02 -13.22
CA VAL A 10 -11.62 -18.20 -13.40
C VAL A 10 -10.70 -18.41 -12.19
N THR A 11 -10.08 -17.36 -11.68
CA THR A 11 -9.20 -17.43 -10.51
C THR A 11 -9.96 -17.88 -9.27
N LEU A 12 -11.16 -17.34 -9.01
CA LEU A 12 -11.97 -17.74 -7.86
C LEU A 12 -12.44 -19.20 -7.99
N VAL A 13 -12.90 -19.60 -9.18
CA VAL A 13 -13.31 -20.99 -9.43
C VAL A 13 -12.14 -21.94 -9.25
N LEU A 14 -10.98 -21.67 -9.86
CA LEU A 14 -9.79 -22.51 -9.72
C LEU A 14 -9.27 -22.53 -8.28
N GLY A 15 -9.33 -21.40 -7.57
CA GLY A 15 -8.87 -21.29 -6.18
C GLY A 15 -9.69 -22.15 -5.23
N TYR A 16 -11.02 -22.02 -5.26
CA TYR A 16 -11.90 -22.70 -4.30
C TYR A 16 -12.31 -24.13 -4.73
N VAL A 17 -12.37 -24.43 -6.03
CA VAL A 17 -12.74 -25.78 -6.52
C VAL A 17 -11.54 -26.72 -6.51
N ASP A 18 -10.35 -26.27 -6.91
CA ASP A 18 -9.14 -27.11 -6.91
C ASP A 18 -8.36 -27.02 -5.58
N GLY A 19 -9.03 -27.17 -4.44
CA GLY A 19 -8.40 -27.06 -3.12
C GLY A 19 -7.25 -28.05 -2.84
N ARG A 20 -7.13 -29.12 -3.65
CA ARG A 20 -6.05 -30.13 -3.55
C ARG A 20 -4.86 -29.87 -4.46
N ASN A 21 -4.79 -28.72 -5.15
CA ASN A 21 -3.73 -28.36 -6.11
C ASN A 21 -3.47 -29.46 -7.15
N ARG A 22 -4.52 -30.17 -7.58
CA ARG A 22 -4.37 -31.30 -8.52
C ARG A 22 -4.33 -30.81 -9.96
N LEU A 23 -4.98 -29.69 -10.25
CA LEU A 23 -5.01 -29.08 -11.58
C LEU A 23 -4.00 -27.93 -11.73
N THR A 24 -3.70 -27.18 -10.67
CA THR A 24 -2.90 -25.94 -10.78
C THR A 24 -1.92 -25.81 -9.60
N SER A 25 -0.67 -25.43 -9.90
CA SER A 25 0.39 -25.26 -8.90
C SER A 25 0.16 -24.03 -8.02
N SER A 26 0.59 -24.08 -6.76
CA SER A 26 0.51 -22.94 -5.81
C SER A 26 1.05 -21.61 -6.36
N PRO A 27 2.24 -21.53 -7.01
CA PRO A 27 2.73 -20.27 -7.55
C PRO A 27 1.84 -19.70 -8.66
N LEU A 28 1.21 -20.57 -9.45
CA LEU A 28 0.30 -20.12 -10.50
C LEU A 28 -1.01 -19.57 -9.92
N LYS A 29 -1.56 -20.21 -8.87
CA LYS A 29 -2.74 -19.68 -8.16
C LYS A 29 -2.46 -18.33 -7.50
N PHE A 30 -1.28 -18.18 -6.90
CA PHE A 30 -0.81 -16.90 -6.36
C PHE A 30 -0.72 -15.83 -7.45
N ALA A 31 -0.08 -16.12 -8.58
CA ALA A 31 0.04 -15.18 -9.69
C ALA A 31 -1.34 -14.79 -10.27
N LEU A 32 -2.25 -15.75 -10.43
CA LEU A 32 -3.61 -15.50 -10.90
C LEU A 32 -4.41 -14.64 -9.91
N ALA A 33 -4.25 -14.86 -8.60
CA ALA A 33 -4.85 -14.03 -7.56
C ALA A 33 -4.35 -12.57 -7.66
N LEU A 34 -3.03 -12.36 -7.78
CA LEU A 34 -2.45 -11.03 -7.97
C LEU A 34 -2.91 -10.34 -9.26
N LEU A 35 -2.95 -11.07 -10.38
CA LEU A 35 -3.45 -10.53 -11.64
C LEU A 35 -4.94 -10.20 -11.58
N SER A 36 -5.72 -10.90 -10.76
CA SER A 36 -7.16 -10.64 -10.55
C SER A 36 -7.41 -9.43 -9.65
N ILE A 37 -6.46 -9.07 -8.78
CA ILE A 37 -6.53 -7.86 -7.95
C ILE A 37 -6.48 -6.59 -8.83
N MET A 38 -5.70 -6.58 -9.91
CA MET A 38 -5.56 -5.42 -10.80
C MET A 38 -6.91 -4.94 -11.41
N PRO A 39 -7.72 -5.78 -12.09
CA PRO A 39 -9.00 -5.35 -12.62
C PRO A 39 -10.00 -5.02 -11.50
N LEU A 40 -9.98 -5.73 -10.38
CA LEU A 40 -10.86 -5.42 -9.24
C LEU A 40 -10.59 -4.03 -8.67
N SER A 41 -9.33 -3.67 -8.46
CA SER A 41 -8.90 -2.34 -8.03
C SER A 41 -9.35 -1.26 -9.04
N TYR A 42 -9.25 -1.53 -10.34
CA TYR A 42 -9.79 -0.64 -11.38
C TYR A 42 -11.32 -0.43 -11.28
N TYR A 43 -12.12 -1.48 -11.10
CA TYR A 43 -13.58 -1.35 -10.95
C TYR A 43 -13.96 -0.63 -9.65
N ILE A 44 -13.21 -0.84 -8.56
CA ILE A 44 -13.37 -0.11 -7.29
C ILE A 44 -13.11 1.38 -7.53
N GLY A 45 -12.00 1.75 -8.18
CA GLY A 45 -11.67 3.14 -8.52
C GLY A 45 -12.74 3.81 -9.40
N MET A 46 -13.23 3.10 -10.43
CA MET A 46 -14.32 3.59 -11.28
C MET A 46 -15.64 3.77 -10.49
N ALA A 47 -15.96 2.86 -9.57
CA ALA A 47 -17.13 2.99 -8.72
C ALA A 47 -17.01 4.21 -7.79
N ILE A 48 -15.84 4.40 -7.16
CA ILE A 48 -15.54 5.58 -6.33
C ILE A 48 -15.71 6.86 -7.14
N ALA A 49 -15.09 6.95 -8.31
CA ALA A 49 -15.17 8.13 -9.18
C ALA A 49 -16.62 8.46 -9.55
N SER A 50 -17.43 7.45 -9.91
CA SER A 50 -18.84 7.64 -10.27
C SER A 50 -19.71 8.07 -9.08
N ILE A 51 -19.45 7.54 -7.87
CA ILE A 51 -20.14 7.95 -6.63
C ILE A 51 -19.74 9.38 -6.27
N SER A 52 -18.45 9.71 -6.32
CA SER A 52 -17.92 11.04 -6.02
C SER A 52 -18.47 12.10 -6.97
N ALA A 53 -18.52 11.82 -8.28
CA ALA A 53 -19.06 12.74 -9.29
C ALA A 53 -20.56 13.04 -9.09
N GLN A 54 -21.30 12.13 -8.46
CA GLN A 54 -22.72 12.29 -8.18
C GLN A 54 -23.00 12.69 -6.73
N SER A 55 -21.99 12.90 -5.88
CA SER A 55 -22.15 13.20 -4.46
C SER A 55 -21.59 14.57 -4.13
N ASN A 56 -21.88 15.06 -2.92
CA ASN A 56 -21.22 16.27 -2.43
C ASN A 56 -19.73 16.01 -2.25
N PHE A 57 -18.90 17.06 -2.43
CA PHE A 57 -17.45 17.04 -2.26
C PHE A 57 -17.00 16.25 -1.01
N ALA A 58 -17.61 16.54 0.14
CA ALA A 58 -17.30 15.87 1.41
C ALA A 58 -17.56 14.35 1.39
N VAL A 59 -18.67 13.91 0.79
CA VAL A 59 -19.00 12.49 0.70
C VAL A 59 -18.08 11.79 -0.29
N GLY A 60 -17.77 12.43 -1.43
CA GLY A 60 -16.83 11.88 -2.41
C GLY A 60 -15.43 11.66 -1.83
N ALA A 61 -14.92 12.62 -1.05
CA ALA A 61 -13.63 12.48 -0.40
C ALA A 61 -13.60 11.37 0.66
N VAL A 62 -14.65 11.21 1.47
CA VAL A 62 -14.74 10.12 2.45
C VAL A 62 -14.80 8.76 1.75
N VAL A 63 -15.56 8.64 0.66
CA VAL A 63 -15.64 7.41 -0.14
C VAL A 63 -14.27 7.09 -0.75
N ASN A 64 -13.57 8.09 -1.31
CA ASN A 64 -12.23 7.91 -1.85
C ASN A 64 -11.22 7.50 -0.77
N ALA A 65 -11.24 8.17 0.38
CA ALA A 65 -10.38 7.88 1.53
C ALA A 65 -10.55 6.44 2.06
N THR A 66 -11.77 5.93 2.06
CA THR A 66 -12.09 4.62 2.65
C THR A 66 -11.94 3.48 1.64
N PHE A 67 -12.55 3.63 0.47
CA PHE A 67 -12.57 2.58 -0.55
C PHE A 67 -11.36 2.62 -1.49
N GLY A 68 -10.61 3.73 -1.56
CA GLY A 68 -9.36 3.80 -2.33
C GLY A 68 -8.31 2.85 -1.75
N SER A 69 -8.12 2.89 -0.43
CA SER A 69 -7.16 2.02 0.27
C SER A 69 -7.73 0.67 0.72
N ILE A 70 -8.99 0.34 0.36
CA ILE A 70 -9.63 -0.91 0.82
C ILE A 70 -8.95 -2.15 0.24
N THR A 71 -8.39 -2.03 -0.97
CA THR A 71 -7.71 -3.11 -1.68
C THR A 71 -6.49 -3.58 -0.90
N GLU A 72 -5.64 -2.66 -0.48
CA GLU A 72 -4.49 -2.92 0.38
C GLU A 72 -4.89 -3.39 1.77
N LEU A 73 -5.83 -2.68 2.41
CA LEU A 73 -6.26 -2.99 3.77
C LEU A 73 -6.80 -4.43 3.85
N THR A 74 -7.56 -4.86 2.84
CA THR A 74 -8.09 -6.22 2.77
C THR A 74 -6.95 -7.25 2.70
N PHE A 75 -5.90 -6.99 1.91
CA PHE A 75 -4.74 -7.87 1.86
C PHE A 75 -4.01 -7.93 3.21
N TYR A 76 -3.75 -6.80 3.86
CA TYR A 76 -3.09 -6.77 5.16
C TYR A 76 -3.90 -7.48 6.25
N ILE A 77 -5.21 -7.26 6.29
CA ILE A 77 -6.10 -7.91 7.27
C ILE A 77 -6.08 -9.43 7.06
N THR A 78 -6.26 -9.92 5.83
CA THR A 78 -6.30 -11.36 5.57
C THR A 78 -4.96 -12.03 5.86
N ALA A 79 -3.84 -11.37 5.52
CA ALA A 79 -2.50 -11.86 5.84
C ALA A 79 -2.26 -11.95 7.34
N LEU A 80 -2.68 -10.94 8.13
CA LEU A 80 -2.55 -10.95 9.59
C LEU A 80 -3.45 -12.00 10.25
N ILE A 81 -4.70 -12.17 9.79
CA ILE A 81 -5.60 -13.21 10.29
C ILE A 81 -5.00 -14.60 10.04
N LYS A 82 -4.44 -14.83 8.85
CA LYS A 82 -3.78 -16.08 8.50
C LYS A 82 -2.53 -16.32 9.35
N GLY A 83 -1.69 -15.30 9.52
CA GLY A 83 -0.51 -15.36 10.40
C GLY A 83 -0.85 -15.66 11.86
N ALA A 84 -1.92 -15.06 12.38
CA ALA A 84 -2.41 -15.32 13.73
C ALA A 84 -2.95 -16.75 13.90
N ARG A 85 -3.63 -17.30 12.88
CA ARG A 85 -4.16 -18.68 12.89
C ARG A 85 -3.04 -19.73 12.79
N GLU A 86 -2.02 -19.48 11.97
CA GLU A 86 -0.89 -20.39 11.77
C GLU A 86 0.23 -20.22 12.81
N GLY A 87 0.20 -19.16 13.63
CA GLY A 87 1.25 -18.84 14.60
C GLY A 87 2.58 -18.48 13.94
N ASN A 88 2.56 -18.07 12.66
CA ASN A 88 3.76 -17.82 11.87
C ASN A 88 4.01 -16.31 11.71
N LYS A 89 5.14 -15.84 12.25
CA LYS A 89 5.59 -14.44 12.16
C LYS A 89 5.91 -13.98 10.72
N CYS A 90 6.03 -14.91 9.78
CA CYS A 90 6.29 -14.63 8.38
C CYS A 90 5.28 -13.64 7.77
N TYR A 91 3.98 -13.83 8.02
CA TYR A 91 2.96 -12.95 7.45
C TYR A 91 3.02 -11.53 8.03
N GLU A 92 3.39 -11.37 9.30
CA GLU A 92 3.61 -10.06 9.90
C GLU A 92 4.74 -9.30 9.21
N GLU A 93 5.85 -9.99 8.92
CA GLU A 93 6.99 -9.40 8.19
C GLU A 93 6.63 -9.03 6.75
N ILE A 94 5.79 -9.83 6.09
CA ILE A 94 5.27 -9.53 4.75
C ILE A 94 4.41 -8.26 4.76
N VAL A 95 3.52 -8.12 5.75
CA VAL A 95 2.67 -6.93 5.88
C VAL A 95 3.49 -5.67 6.16
N LYS A 96 4.48 -5.75 7.07
CA LYS A 96 5.41 -4.64 7.33
C LYS A 96 6.19 -4.24 6.07
N ALA A 97 6.67 -5.24 5.32
CA ALA A 97 7.39 -5.05 4.07
C ALA A 97 6.50 -4.42 2.99
N ALA A 98 5.26 -4.91 2.82
CA ALA A 98 4.31 -4.38 1.86
C ALA A 98 3.91 -2.92 2.16
N LEU A 99 3.58 -2.59 3.42
CA LEU A 99 3.30 -1.21 3.84
C LEU A 99 4.47 -0.26 3.54
N THR A 100 5.71 -0.72 3.79
CA THR A 100 6.91 0.07 3.48
C THR A 100 7.08 0.23 1.96
N GLY A 101 6.80 -0.84 1.20
CA GLY A 101 6.83 -0.83 -0.25
C GLY A 101 5.82 0.14 -0.85
N THR A 102 4.59 0.17 -0.35
CA THR A 102 3.55 1.09 -0.80
C THR A 102 4.01 2.53 -0.56
N LEU A 103 4.48 2.84 0.65
CA LEU A 103 5.00 4.18 0.98
C LEU A 103 6.13 4.63 0.02
N VAL A 104 7.11 3.76 -0.22
CA VAL A 104 8.21 4.04 -1.16
C VAL A 104 7.69 4.17 -2.59
N GLY A 105 6.72 3.33 -2.95
CA GLY A 105 6.02 3.36 -4.23
C GLY A 105 5.35 4.70 -4.50
N CYS A 106 4.41 5.11 -3.65
CA CYS A 106 3.64 6.34 -3.83
C CYS A 106 4.50 7.60 -3.75
N VAL A 107 5.56 7.60 -2.94
CA VAL A 107 6.40 8.81 -2.73
C VAL A 107 7.45 8.96 -3.82
N LEU A 108 8.06 7.86 -4.27
CA LEU A 108 9.20 7.90 -5.19
C LEU A 108 8.86 7.29 -6.56
N LEU A 109 8.39 6.04 -6.58
CA LEU A 109 8.22 5.30 -7.83
C LEU A 109 7.14 5.91 -8.72
N VAL A 110 5.93 6.12 -8.18
CA VAL A 110 4.79 6.59 -8.97
C VAL A 110 5.03 8.02 -9.49
N PRO A 111 5.39 9.01 -8.64
CA PRO A 111 5.68 10.36 -9.14
C PRO A 111 6.90 10.37 -10.07
N GLY A 112 7.93 9.56 -9.80
CA GLY A 112 9.10 9.43 -10.65
C GLY A 112 8.77 8.88 -12.04
N LEU A 113 7.95 7.83 -12.13
CA LEU A 113 7.46 7.30 -13.40
C LEU A 113 6.63 8.33 -14.17
N CYS A 114 5.72 9.02 -13.47
CA CYS A 114 4.89 10.08 -14.07
C CYS A 114 5.75 11.23 -14.63
N MET A 115 6.77 11.69 -13.89
CA MET A 115 7.68 12.74 -14.33
C MET A 115 8.54 12.31 -15.52
N VAL A 116 9.11 11.11 -15.48
CA VAL A 116 9.93 10.59 -16.59
C VAL A 116 9.08 10.41 -17.84
N ILE A 117 7.94 9.73 -17.75
CA ILE A 117 7.10 9.43 -18.91
C ILE A 117 6.45 10.70 -19.47
N GLY A 118 5.92 11.57 -18.59
CA GLY A 118 5.36 12.84 -19.03
C GLY A 118 6.41 13.81 -19.57
N GLY A 119 7.64 13.76 -19.05
CA GLY A 119 8.81 14.51 -19.52
C GLY A 119 9.31 14.11 -20.91
N ILE A 120 9.02 12.88 -21.37
CA ILE A 120 9.29 12.47 -22.76
C ILE A 120 8.44 13.29 -23.74
N ARG A 121 7.22 13.67 -23.35
CA ARG A 121 6.28 14.41 -24.21
C ARG A 121 6.31 15.92 -23.99
N HIS A 122 6.56 16.38 -22.76
CA HIS A 122 6.52 17.79 -22.38
C HIS A 122 7.85 18.21 -21.74
N GLN A 123 8.43 19.31 -22.19
CA GLN A 123 9.68 19.85 -21.62
C GLN A 123 9.50 20.35 -20.18
N GLU A 124 8.32 20.91 -19.87
CA GLU A 124 7.94 21.36 -18.54
C GLU A 124 6.53 20.84 -18.22
N GLN A 125 6.36 20.30 -17.02
CA GLN A 125 5.06 19.85 -16.53
C GLN A 125 4.45 20.86 -15.55
N ARG A 126 3.16 21.14 -15.72
CA ARG A 126 2.44 22.03 -14.80
C ARG A 126 1.94 21.26 -13.58
N PHE A 127 2.17 21.82 -12.40
CA PHE A 127 1.62 21.33 -11.13
C PHE A 127 1.22 22.50 -10.24
N ASN A 128 0.29 22.26 -9.32
CA ASN A 128 -0.15 23.26 -8.35
C ASN A 128 0.72 23.19 -7.10
N SER A 129 1.64 24.16 -6.96
CA SER A 129 2.58 24.22 -5.83
C SER A 129 1.91 24.43 -4.47
N ARG A 130 0.73 25.06 -4.42
CA ARG A 130 0.00 25.28 -3.15
C ARG A 130 -0.57 23.97 -2.60
N SER A 131 -1.22 23.17 -3.45
CA SER A 131 -1.78 21.87 -3.05
C SER A 131 -0.68 20.86 -2.76
N ALA A 132 0.35 20.79 -3.62
CA ALA A 132 1.51 19.93 -3.41
C ALA A 132 2.27 20.30 -2.12
N GLY A 133 2.37 21.59 -1.78
CA GLY A 133 3.00 22.05 -0.55
C GLY A 133 2.29 21.57 0.73
N VAL A 134 0.96 21.65 0.78
CA VAL A 134 0.20 21.15 1.94
C VAL A 134 0.29 19.63 2.03
N SER A 135 0.13 18.93 0.90
CA SER A 135 0.16 17.46 0.86
C SER A 135 1.54 16.90 1.22
N SER A 136 2.63 17.52 0.75
CA SER A 136 3.99 17.12 1.11
C SER A 136 4.32 17.38 2.57
N ALA A 137 3.84 18.48 3.17
CA ALA A 137 4.00 18.75 4.60
C ALA A 137 3.26 17.71 5.46
N LEU A 138 2.01 17.37 5.12
CA LEU A 138 1.24 16.33 5.82
C LEU A 138 1.88 14.95 5.66
N LEU A 139 2.39 14.63 4.48
CA LEU A 139 3.11 13.37 4.23
C LEU A 139 4.39 13.30 5.08
N PHE A 140 5.18 14.37 5.11
CA PHE A 140 6.40 14.43 5.93
C PHE A 140 6.11 14.18 7.42
N LEU A 141 5.08 14.82 7.98
CA LEU A 141 4.65 14.60 9.36
C LEU A 141 4.17 13.16 9.58
N SER A 142 3.41 12.60 8.64
CA SER A 142 2.88 11.24 8.73
C SER A 142 4.00 10.20 8.70
N VAL A 143 4.93 10.32 7.75
CA VAL A 143 6.12 9.47 7.64
C VAL A 143 6.96 9.57 8.92
N GLY A 144 7.24 10.78 9.39
CA GLY A 144 7.96 10.99 10.65
C GLY A 144 7.27 10.29 11.85
N GLY A 145 5.94 10.37 11.93
CA GLY A 145 5.15 9.69 12.96
C GLY A 145 5.23 8.16 12.87
N VAL A 146 5.05 7.58 11.69
CA VAL A 146 5.09 6.12 11.47
C VAL A 146 6.48 5.55 11.79
N PHE A 147 7.56 6.27 11.46
CA PHE A 147 8.93 5.80 11.72
C PHE A 147 9.41 6.09 13.15
N ALA A 148 8.72 6.91 13.94
CA ALA A 148 9.15 7.29 15.29
C ALA A 148 9.42 6.08 16.22
N PRO A 149 8.54 5.05 16.30
CA PRO A 149 8.81 3.87 17.14
C PRO A 149 10.02 3.06 16.65
N THR A 150 10.22 2.97 15.34
CA THR A 150 11.35 2.27 14.71
C THR A 150 12.67 2.99 15.00
N LEU A 151 12.70 4.32 14.86
CA LEU A 151 13.86 5.14 15.19
C LEU A 151 14.21 5.03 16.66
N PHE A 152 13.23 5.15 17.55
CA PHE A 152 13.45 4.96 18.98
C PHE A 152 14.05 3.58 19.29
N SER A 153 13.48 2.52 18.70
CA SER A 153 13.97 1.15 18.87
C SER A 153 15.41 0.96 18.39
N LYS A 154 15.79 1.59 17.28
CA LYS A 154 17.15 1.50 16.72
C LYS A 154 18.18 2.33 17.49
N VAL A 155 17.80 3.49 18.01
CA VAL A 155 18.69 4.40 18.74
C VAL A 155 18.99 3.88 20.15
N TYR A 156 17.96 3.37 20.84
CA TYR A 156 18.10 2.89 22.22
C TYR A 156 18.29 1.37 22.34
N GLY A 157 18.19 0.63 21.23
CA GLY A 157 18.51 -0.79 21.18
C GLY A 157 19.99 -1.02 21.47
N LYS A 158 20.30 -2.01 22.32
CA LYS A 158 21.69 -2.38 22.60
C LYS A 158 22.20 -3.30 21.48
N LEU A 159 23.36 -2.97 20.91
CA LEU A 159 24.03 -3.88 19.98
C LEU A 159 24.59 -5.07 20.76
N VAL A 160 24.03 -6.24 20.53
CA VAL A 160 24.51 -7.52 21.09
C VAL A 160 25.21 -8.27 19.97
N CYS A 161 26.50 -8.51 20.17
CA CYS A 161 27.30 -9.32 19.26
C CYS A 161 27.39 -10.75 19.76
N GLY A 162 27.52 -11.69 18.81
CA GLY A 162 27.91 -13.06 19.12
C GLY A 162 29.38 -13.13 19.53
N GLU A 163 30.05 -14.23 19.20
CA GLU A 163 31.47 -14.39 19.55
C GLU A 163 32.36 -13.36 18.83
N CYS A 164 33.28 -12.76 19.61
CA CYS A 164 34.25 -11.79 19.13
C CYS A 164 35.65 -12.38 19.22
N HIS A 165 36.37 -12.40 18.10
CA HIS A 165 37.73 -12.92 18.01
C HIS A 165 38.73 -11.77 17.90
N ASN A 166 39.81 -11.84 18.70
CA ASN A 166 40.91 -10.89 18.62
C ASN A 166 41.78 -11.22 17.40
N VAL A 167 41.83 -10.30 16.42
CA VAL A 167 42.54 -10.53 15.16
C VAL A 167 44.06 -10.43 15.33
N THR A 168 44.56 -9.69 16.32
CA THR A 168 45.98 -9.32 16.37
C THR A 168 46.78 -9.96 17.50
N GLN A 169 46.23 -10.94 18.26
CA GLN A 169 46.90 -11.62 19.39
C GLN A 169 47.61 -10.68 20.40
N ASN A 170 47.27 -9.39 20.37
CA ASN A 170 47.82 -8.35 21.22
C ASN A 170 46.68 -7.80 22.10
N PRO A 171 46.93 -7.41 23.35
CA PRO A 171 45.89 -6.89 24.24
C PRO A 171 45.30 -5.54 23.79
N LEU A 172 45.97 -4.83 22.86
CA LEU A 172 45.50 -3.61 22.19
C LEU A 172 44.92 -3.88 20.78
N GLY A 173 44.53 -5.13 20.53
CA GLY A 173 44.10 -5.59 19.22
C GLY A 173 42.70 -5.19 18.79
N HIS A 174 42.45 -5.25 17.48
CA HIS A 174 41.11 -5.10 16.93
C HIS A 174 40.31 -6.39 17.13
N TYR A 175 39.13 -6.27 17.73
CA TYR A 175 38.18 -7.37 17.86
C TYR A 175 37.27 -7.40 16.62
N LEU A 176 37.12 -8.58 16.02
CA LEU A 176 36.13 -8.81 14.96
C LEU A 176 34.98 -9.62 15.57
N CYS A 177 33.82 -8.99 15.68
CA CYS A 177 32.61 -9.65 16.16
C CYS A 177 31.74 -10.07 14.97
N GLN A 178 31.25 -11.30 14.98
CA GLN A 178 30.32 -11.80 13.97
C GLN A 178 28.89 -11.86 14.54
N SER A 179 27.88 -11.70 13.67
CA SER A 179 26.45 -11.82 14.02
C SER A 179 25.94 -10.80 15.04
N CYS A 180 26.37 -9.53 14.94
CA CYS A 180 25.83 -8.45 15.75
C CYS A 180 24.41 -8.07 15.33
N HIS A 181 23.50 -8.01 16.30
CA HIS A 181 22.14 -7.56 16.10
C HIS A 181 21.72 -6.62 17.24
N PHE A 182 20.75 -5.76 16.98
CA PHE A 182 20.18 -4.91 18.03
C PHE A 182 19.12 -5.70 18.78
N ASP A 183 19.36 -5.99 20.06
CA ASP A 183 18.41 -6.71 20.91
C ASP A 183 17.63 -5.71 21.78
N LEU A 184 16.31 -5.69 21.61
CA LEU A 184 15.36 -4.91 22.40
C LEU A 184 14.74 -5.72 23.55
N MET A 185 14.93 -7.04 23.55
CA MET A 185 14.30 -7.97 24.48
C MET A 185 15.22 -8.37 25.64
N GLN A 186 16.48 -7.94 25.62
CA GLN A 186 17.39 -8.18 26.73
C GLN A 186 16.86 -7.51 28.01
N ASN A 187 16.88 -8.25 29.14
CA ASN A 187 16.24 -7.86 30.41
C ASN A 187 14.68 -7.92 30.35
N ASN A 188 14.12 -9.07 29.95
CA ASN A 188 12.68 -9.36 29.85
C ASN A 188 11.86 -8.40 28.97
N GLY A 189 12.51 -7.72 28.01
CA GLY A 189 11.85 -6.71 27.17
C GLY A 189 11.39 -5.47 27.92
N THR A 190 11.96 -5.15 29.08
CA THR A 190 11.58 -3.97 29.88
C THR A 190 11.58 -2.66 29.09
N LEU A 191 12.54 -2.48 28.18
CA LEU A 191 12.59 -1.31 27.28
C LEU A 191 11.46 -1.34 26.24
N TYR A 192 11.18 -2.52 25.68
CA TYR A 192 10.10 -2.71 24.72
C TYR A 192 8.73 -2.45 25.37
N TYR A 193 8.41 -3.12 26.47
CA TYR A 193 7.11 -2.99 27.15
C TYR A 193 6.91 -1.62 27.82
N SER A 194 7.96 -1.02 28.38
CA SER A 194 7.83 0.27 29.08
C SER A 194 7.84 1.49 28.17
N HIS A 195 8.52 1.43 27.01
CA HIS A 195 8.71 2.61 26.15
C HIS A 195 8.23 2.41 24.72
N VAL A 196 8.63 1.31 24.06
CA VAL A 196 8.32 1.11 22.64
C VAL A 196 6.85 0.79 22.42
N GLN A 197 6.29 -0.14 23.20
CA GLN A 197 4.89 -0.56 23.11
C GLN A 197 3.89 0.60 23.32
N PRO A 198 3.98 1.43 24.39
CA PRO A 198 3.07 2.56 24.52
C PRO A 198 3.26 3.61 23.41
N LEU A 199 4.48 3.79 22.91
CA LEU A 199 4.74 4.67 21.77
C LEU A 199 4.04 4.16 20.50
N VAL A 200 4.13 2.85 20.20
CA VAL A 200 3.44 2.23 19.06
C VAL A 200 1.92 2.42 19.17
N TYR A 201 1.32 2.16 20.35
CA TYR A 201 -0.11 2.36 20.54
C TYR A 201 -0.53 3.83 20.44
N THR A 202 0.28 4.74 20.99
CA THR A 202 0.02 6.18 20.90
C THR A 202 0.04 6.65 19.44
N VAL A 203 1.05 6.25 18.67
CA VAL A 203 1.18 6.57 17.24
C VAL A 203 0.04 5.96 16.42
N SER A 204 -0.33 4.70 16.71
CA SER A 204 -1.44 3.99 16.04
C SER A 204 -2.81 4.67 16.24
N LEU A 205 -3.02 5.35 17.39
CA LEU A 205 -4.23 6.14 17.63
C LEU A 205 -4.12 7.57 17.06
N LEU A 206 -2.96 8.20 17.23
CA LEU A 206 -2.74 9.61 16.90
C LEU A 206 -2.74 9.85 15.40
N LEU A 207 -2.15 8.96 14.59
CA LEU A 207 -2.07 9.12 13.13
C LEU A 207 -3.45 9.09 12.45
N PRO A 208 -4.35 8.11 12.70
CA PRO A 208 -5.72 8.15 12.20
C PRO A 208 -6.50 9.36 12.70
N ALA A 209 -6.32 9.77 13.97
CA ALA A 209 -6.97 10.98 14.48
C ALA A 209 -6.49 12.24 13.74
N ALA A 210 -5.19 12.38 13.50
CA ALA A 210 -4.62 13.46 12.71
C ALA A 210 -5.12 13.43 11.26
N TYR A 211 -5.26 12.25 10.66
CA TYR A 211 -5.87 12.09 9.34
C TYR A 211 -7.33 12.57 9.32
N LEU A 212 -8.15 12.20 10.30
CA LEU A 212 -9.55 12.65 10.41
C LEU A 212 -9.66 14.16 10.61
N ILE A 213 -8.79 14.76 11.43
CA ILE A 213 -8.72 16.22 11.61
C ILE A 213 -8.28 16.89 10.31
N GLY A 214 -7.29 16.33 9.62
CA GLY A 214 -6.84 16.78 8.30
C GLY A 214 -7.95 16.70 7.25
N LEU A 215 -8.70 15.60 7.22
CA LEU A 215 -9.85 15.42 6.35
C LEU A 215 -10.96 16.43 6.67
N PHE A 216 -11.23 16.71 7.95
CA PHE A 216 -12.17 17.76 8.33
C PHE A 216 -11.70 19.15 7.89
N PHE A 217 -10.41 19.43 8.01
CA PHE A 217 -9.79 20.67 7.55
C PHE A 217 -9.94 20.84 6.02
N THR A 218 -9.61 19.80 5.24
CA THR A 218 -9.72 19.84 3.78
C THR A 218 -11.17 19.93 3.32
N LEU A 219 -12.11 19.29 4.03
CA LEU A 219 -13.51 19.24 3.62
C LEU A 219 -14.35 20.44 4.04
N LYS A 220 -14.06 21.06 5.19
CA LYS A 220 -14.93 22.10 5.76
C LYS A 220 -14.26 23.45 5.85
N THR A 221 -13.04 23.54 6.34
CA THR A 221 -12.42 24.85 6.65
C THR A 221 -11.67 25.42 5.45
N HIS A 222 -11.02 24.57 4.66
CA HIS A 222 -10.17 24.97 3.54
C HIS A 222 -10.57 24.29 2.23
N SER A 223 -11.86 23.98 2.05
CA SER A 223 -12.39 23.37 0.82
C SER A 223 -11.95 24.14 -0.43
N HIS A 224 -11.89 25.48 -0.37
CA HIS A 224 -11.47 26.32 -1.50
C HIS A 224 -10.05 26.04 -2.04
N ILE A 225 -9.13 25.45 -1.27
CA ILE A 225 -7.78 25.09 -1.74
C ILE A 225 -7.84 23.82 -2.59
N TYR A 226 -8.80 22.93 -2.31
CA TYR A 226 -8.95 21.62 -2.94
C TYR A 226 -10.11 21.57 -3.97
N ASP A 227 -11.10 22.47 -3.91
CA ASP A 227 -12.24 22.56 -4.84
C ASP A 227 -11.83 22.97 -6.26
N ILE A 228 -10.76 23.79 -6.37
CA ILE A 228 -10.16 24.18 -7.66
C ILE A 228 -9.73 22.93 -8.44
N HIS A 229 -9.31 21.89 -7.71
CA HIS A 229 -8.80 20.65 -8.27
C HIS A 229 -9.90 19.70 -8.78
N ILE A 230 -11.10 19.75 -8.19
CA ILE A 230 -12.25 18.94 -8.65
C ILE A 230 -12.99 19.64 -9.79
N SER A 231 -12.97 20.98 -9.86
CA SER A 231 -13.54 21.70 -11.01
C SER A 231 -12.76 21.46 -12.31
N ASP A 232 -11.43 21.28 -12.25
CA ASP A 232 -10.61 20.85 -13.40
C ASP A 232 -10.84 19.38 -13.81
N CYS A 233 -11.58 18.60 -13.00
CA CYS A 233 -12.13 17.31 -13.41
C CYS A 233 -13.23 17.47 -14.50
N HIS A 234 -13.72 18.69 -14.73
CA HIS A 234 -14.78 19.03 -15.68
C HIS A 234 -14.34 20.12 -16.67
N MET A 235 -13.57 19.81 -17.72
CA MET A 235 -13.63 20.53 -19.01
C MET A 235 -13.06 19.69 -20.19
N PRO A 236 -13.49 19.95 -21.44
CA PRO A 236 -13.70 18.93 -22.47
C PRO A 236 -12.55 18.83 -23.47
N GLY A 237 -12.21 17.59 -23.90
CA GLY A 237 -11.33 17.40 -25.05
C GLY A 237 -10.67 16.03 -25.14
N HIS A 238 -11.35 15.09 -25.79
CA HIS A 238 -10.80 13.96 -26.56
C HIS A 238 -9.62 13.14 -25.98
N HIS A 239 -9.93 12.08 -25.22
CA HIS A 239 -9.79 10.67 -25.64
C HIS A 239 -10.14 9.76 -24.45
N HIS A 240 -11.18 8.94 -24.63
CA HIS A 240 -11.76 8.05 -23.64
C HIS A 240 -10.76 7.07 -22.99
N SER A 241 -10.52 7.25 -21.69
CA SER A 241 -10.95 6.21 -20.74
C SER A 241 -12.35 6.63 -20.32
N ALA A 242 -13.37 5.96 -20.82
CA ALA A 242 -14.76 6.33 -20.55
C ALA A 242 -14.97 6.42 -19.04
N VAL A 243 -15.16 7.63 -18.51
CA VAL A 243 -15.73 7.82 -17.18
C VAL A 243 -17.15 7.29 -17.30
N VAL A 244 -17.33 6.00 -17.02
CA VAL A 244 -18.64 5.39 -17.14
C VAL A 244 -19.47 6.00 -16.02
N HIS A 245 -20.37 6.90 -16.37
CA HIS A 245 -21.34 7.46 -15.43
C HIS A 245 -22.34 6.36 -15.06
N TRP A 246 -21.96 5.52 -14.11
CA TRP A 246 -22.88 4.55 -13.51
C TRP A 246 -23.84 5.27 -12.59
N SER A 247 -25.13 4.94 -12.65
CA SER A 247 -26.09 5.39 -11.63
C SER A 247 -25.57 5.05 -10.23
N ARG A 248 -25.79 5.92 -9.23
CA ARG A 248 -25.38 5.70 -7.83
C ARG A 248 -25.59 4.27 -7.32
N TRP A 249 -26.75 3.67 -7.61
CA TRP A 249 -27.08 2.30 -7.21
C TRP A 249 -26.19 1.24 -7.87
N ARG A 250 -25.97 1.35 -9.19
CA ARG A 250 -25.04 0.46 -9.92
C ARG A 250 -23.61 0.58 -9.40
N ALA A 251 -23.16 1.81 -9.14
CA ALA A 251 -21.83 2.06 -8.62
C ALA A 251 -21.63 1.43 -7.23
N LEU A 252 -22.61 1.59 -6.32
CA LEU A 252 -22.59 0.96 -5.00
C LEU A 252 -22.57 -0.57 -5.08
N VAL A 253 -23.38 -1.17 -5.95
CA VAL A 253 -23.41 -2.64 -6.13
C VAL A 253 -22.06 -3.14 -6.64
N ILE A 254 -21.49 -2.48 -7.66
CA ILE A 254 -20.19 -2.86 -8.23
C ILE A 254 -19.08 -2.70 -7.18
N LEU A 255 -19.10 -1.62 -6.40
CA LEU A 255 -18.15 -1.37 -5.32
C LEU A 255 -18.16 -2.50 -4.29
N LEU A 256 -19.34 -2.83 -3.77
CA LEU A 256 -19.51 -3.89 -2.76
C LEU A 256 -19.12 -5.26 -3.32
N LEU A 257 -19.58 -5.61 -4.53
CA LEU A 257 -19.27 -6.89 -5.16
C LEU A 257 -17.77 -7.03 -5.44
N SER A 258 -17.14 -5.98 -5.98
CA SER A 258 -15.70 -5.98 -6.26
C SER A 258 -14.88 -6.07 -4.98
N THR A 259 -15.33 -5.44 -3.89
CA THR A 259 -14.68 -5.53 -2.57
C THR A 259 -14.75 -6.94 -2.00
N LEU A 260 -15.89 -7.62 -2.13
CA LEU A 260 -16.04 -9.02 -1.72
C LEU A 260 -15.15 -9.96 -2.55
N CYS A 261 -15.14 -9.79 -3.88
CA CYS A 261 -14.25 -10.55 -4.75
C CYS A 261 -12.77 -10.27 -4.45
N MET A 262 -12.41 -9.02 -4.14
CA MET A 262 -11.07 -8.62 -3.74
C MET A 262 -10.65 -9.32 -2.45
N SER A 263 -11.54 -9.42 -1.47
CA SER A 263 -11.28 -10.17 -0.24
C SER A 263 -11.03 -11.66 -0.50
N ALA A 264 -11.83 -12.28 -1.36
CA ALA A 264 -11.63 -13.67 -1.75
C ALA A 264 -10.31 -13.90 -2.53
N CYS A 265 -9.93 -12.97 -3.43
CA CYS A 265 -8.65 -13.02 -4.12
C CYS A 265 -7.46 -12.80 -3.17
N ALA A 266 -7.58 -11.89 -2.20
CA ALA A 266 -6.56 -11.65 -1.18
C ALA A 266 -6.36 -12.89 -0.29
N ASP A 267 -7.45 -13.54 0.12
CA ASP A 267 -7.42 -14.82 0.85
C ASP A 267 -6.65 -15.89 0.06
N LEU A 268 -7.00 -16.10 -1.21
CA LEU A 268 -6.30 -17.03 -2.09
C LEU A 268 -4.81 -16.68 -2.28
N ALA A 269 -4.47 -15.41 -2.42
CA ALA A 269 -3.08 -14.96 -2.51
C ALA A 269 -2.31 -15.29 -1.22
N THR A 270 -2.89 -15.03 -0.05
CA THR A 270 -2.26 -15.34 1.24
C THR A 270 -2.16 -16.84 1.48
N GLU A 271 -3.11 -17.65 1.01
CA GLU A 271 -3.08 -19.12 1.07
C GLU A 271 -1.86 -19.69 0.33
N HIS A 272 -1.61 -19.18 -0.87
CA HIS A 272 -0.60 -19.73 -1.77
C HIS A 272 0.77 -19.05 -1.69
N ILE A 273 0.93 -18.02 -0.84
CA ILE A 273 2.23 -17.37 -0.65
C ILE A 273 3.20 -18.23 0.15
N SER A 274 2.74 -18.94 1.18
CA SER A 274 3.57 -19.78 2.06
C SER A 274 4.51 -20.75 1.33
N PRO A 275 4.02 -21.60 0.39
CA PRO A 275 4.90 -22.51 -0.34
C PRO A 275 5.89 -21.81 -1.28
N ILE A 276 5.62 -20.57 -1.70
CA ILE A 276 6.56 -19.79 -2.52
C ILE A 276 7.72 -19.31 -1.64
N LEU A 277 7.43 -18.90 -0.41
CA LEU A 277 8.43 -18.39 0.52
C LEU A 277 9.36 -19.49 1.04
N THR A 278 8.89 -20.74 1.10
CA THR A 278 9.73 -21.88 1.52
C THR A 278 10.55 -22.48 0.38
N ASN A 279 10.04 -22.43 -0.86
CA ASN A 279 10.66 -23.10 -2.00
C ASN A 279 11.45 -22.18 -2.93
N SER A 280 11.32 -20.86 -2.77
CA SER A 280 12.08 -19.88 -3.56
C SER A 280 13.24 -19.29 -2.76
N THR A 281 14.29 -18.89 -3.48
CA THR A 281 15.43 -18.14 -2.92
C THR A 281 15.10 -16.68 -2.63
N ILE A 282 13.86 -16.25 -2.88
CA ILE A 282 13.45 -14.86 -2.81
C ILE A 282 13.07 -14.52 -1.36
N SER A 283 13.64 -13.42 -0.87
CA SER A 283 13.32 -12.93 0.47
C SER A 283 11.85 -12.49 0.58
N GLN A 284 11.23 -12.82 1.72
CA GLN A 284 9.88 -12.42 2.09
C GLN A 284 9.73 -10.89 2.05
N TYR A 285 10.79 -10.17 2.46
CA TYR A 285 10.86 -8.71 2.38
C TYR A 285 10.78 -8.20 0.94
N PHE A 286 11.45 -8.87 -0.01
CA PHE A 286 11.43 -8.46 -1.40
C PHE A 286 10.03 -8.63 -2.01
N ILE A 287 9.37 -9.77 -1.75
CA ILE A 287 8.01 -10.03 -2.24
C ILE A 287 7.01 -9.02 -1.65
N GLY A 288 7.13 -8.73 -0.35
CA GLY A 288 6.32 -7.70 0.31
C GLY A 288 6.50 -6.32 -0.32
N VAL A 289 7.74 -5.81 -0.32
CA VAL A 289 8.06 -4.44 -0.77
C VAL A 289 7.76 -4.20 -2.24
N THR A 290 7.95 -5.20 -3.10
CA THR A 290 7.83 -5.02 -4.56
C THR A 290 6.50 -5.53 -5.11
N VAL A 291 6.23 -6.83 -4.98
CA VAL A 291 5.10 -7.46 -5.65
C VAL A 291 3.80 -7.11 -4.95
N LEU A 292 3.73 -7.33 -3.64
CA LEU A 292 2.48 -7.18 -2.90
C LEU A 292 2.08 -5.73 -2.69
N ALA A 293 3.06 -4.84 -2.53
CA ALA A 293 2.83 -3.42 -2.44
C ALA A 293 2.34 -2.81 -3.78
N MET A 294 2.97 -3.17 -4.91
CA MET A 294 2.70 -2.47 -6.18
C MET A 294 1.46 -2.99 -6.90
N VAL A 295 1.17 -4.30 -6.82
CA VAL A 295 0.08 -4.90 -7.60
C VAL A 295 -1.29 -4.23 -7.38
N PRO A 296 -1.71 -3.93 -6.13
CA PRO A 296 -2.98 -3.23 -5.89
C PRO A 296 -3.01 -1.81 -6.46
N GLU A 297 -1.86 -1.13 -6.50
CA GLU A 297 -1.73 0.25 -6.96
C GLU A 297 -1.60 0.41 -8.48
N LEU A 298 -1.29 -0.65 -9.22
CA LEU A 298 -1.07 -0.56 -10.68
C LEU A 298 -2.13 0.22 -11.46
N PRO A 299 -3.46 0.11 -11.17
CA PRO A 299 -4.44 0.94 -11.84
C PRO A 299 -4.25 2.45 -11.60
N GLU A 300 -3.85 2.84 -10.38
CA GLU A 300 -3.55 4.22 -10.04
C GLU A 300 -2.26 4.70 -10.72
N ILE A 301 -1.23 3.84 -10.77
CA ILE A 301 0.02 4.11 -11.50
C ILE A 301 -0.27 4.40 -12.98
N VAL A 302 -1.06 3.55 -13.62
CA VAL A 302 -1.43 3.71 -15.04
C VAL A 302 -2.23 5.00 -15.25
N ASN A 303 -3.16 5.31 -14.36
CA ASN A 303 -3.94 6.56 -14.43
C ASN A 303 -3.04 7.79 -14.23
N GLY A 304 -2.13 7.78 -13.25
CA GLY A 304 -1.17 8.86 -13.02
C GLY A 304 -0.27 9.11 -14.23
N ILE A 305 0.24 8.05 -14.86
CA ILE A 305 1.02 8.16 -16.10
C ILE A 305 0.20 8.81 -17.21
N GLN A 306 -1.08 8.43 -17.33
CA GLN A 306 -1.97 9.01 -18.32
C GLN A 306 -2.19 10.51 -18.09
N PHE A 307 -2.38 10.96 -16.85
CA PHE A 307 -2.49 12.39 -16.51
C PHE A 307 -1.19 13.15 -16.76
N ALA A 308 -0.05 12.55 -16.45
CA ALA A 308 1.26 13.12 -16.74
C ALA A 308 1.49 13.31 -18.24
N LEU A 309 1.03 12.36 -19.07
CA LEU A 309 1.04 12.46 -20.54
C LEU A 309 0.07 13.51 -21.11
N GLN A 310 -0.89 13.98 -20.31
CA GLN A 310 -1.81 15.07 -20.64
C GLN A 310 -1.34 16.43 -20.08
N ASN A 311 -0.12 16.49 -19.53
CA ASN A 311 0.45 17.68 -18.89
C ASN A 311 -0.33 18.15 -17.65
N ASN A 312 -0.92 17.21 -16.91
CA ASN A 312 -1.63 17.50 -15.68
C ASN A 312 -1.06 16.68 -14.53
N LEU A 313 0.12 17.09 -14.02
CA LEU A 313 0.84 16.36 -12.95
C LEU A 313 0.23 16.58 -11.57
N SER A 314 -0.71 17.51 -11.45
CA SER A 314 -1.33 17.80 -10.17
C SER A 314 -2.36 16.75 -9.73
N LEU A 315 -2.91 15.98 -10.68
CA LEU A 315 -3.84 14.86 -10.46
C LEU A 315 -3.08 13.53 -10.42
#